data_AF-A0A7S3PP34-F1
#
_entry.id   AF-A0A7S3PP34-F1
#
_cell.length_a   1.000
_cell.length_b   1.000
_cell.length_c   1.000
_cell.angle_alpha   90.00
_cell.angle_beta   90.00
_cell.angle_gamma   90.00
#
_symmetry.space_group_name_H-M   'P 1'
#
loop_
_entity.id
_entity.type
_entity.pdbx_description
1 polymer ?
#
loop_
_entity_poly.entity_id
_entity_poly.type
_entity_poly.pdbx_seq_one_letter_code
_entity_poly.pdbx_strand_id
1 'polypeptide(L)'
;VNFDKTLFKSALRVDQLLTADWETFAKVVFKIEDFNKFQKMVVEGYLSKSELLEKILDYLECWARKIDALYLFASTPAKFEYEENAETPSQDMKFNLPRASELIDKVLIPLARKLNLPIGLKVGACRGVNPDLAPCNGGDGVEVVDTKFLQSLCRKFADVKFLVTFLARSNQHEVNLYRAYENLRSIQENMLSMYIKACVLS
;
A
#
# COMPACT_ATOMS: atom_id res chain seq x y z
N VAL A 1 -24.17 13.76 2.38
CA VAL A 1 -23.43 14.63 3.32
C VAL A 1 -22.41 15.42 2.50
N ASN A 2 -22.64 16.72 2.29
CA ASN A 2 -21.67 17.59 1.62
C ASN A 2 -20.62 17.99 2.65
N PHE A 3 -19.45 17.35 2.60
CA PHE A 3 -18.31 17.73 3.43
C PHE A 3 -17.60 18.92 2.80
N ASP A 4 -17.25 19.91 3.61
CA ASP A 4 -16.44 21.03 3.17
C ASP A 4 -15.01 20.53 2.85
N LYS A 5 -14.65 20.59 1.55
CA LYS A 5 -13.34 20.15 1.03
C LYS A 5 -12.17 21.03 1.50
N THR A 6 -12.46 22.18 2.10
CA THR A 6 -11.42 23.03 2.71
C THR A 6 -10.97 22.47 4.04
N LEU A 7 -11.89 21.86 4.81
CA LEU A 7 -11.64 21.29 6.13
C LEU A 7 -11.23 19.81 6.09
N PHE A 8 -11.80 19.04 5.16
CA PHE A 8 -11.51 17.61 5.04
C PHE A 8 -10.79 17.32 3.73
N LYS A 9 -9.55 16.86 3.85
CA LYS A 9 -8.76 16.38 2.73
C LYS A 9 -8.94 14.88 2.55
N SER A 10 -8.59 14.36 1.38
CA SER A 10 -8.74 12.95 1.06
C SER A 10 -7.38 12.33 0.76
N ALA A 11 -7.26 11.06 1.10
CA ALA A 11 -6.16 10.20 0.70
C ALA A 11 -6.71 8.88 0.21
N LEU A 12 -6.11 8.32 -0.83
CA LEU A 12 -6.49 7.01 -1.32
C LEU A 12 -5.71 5.95 -0.55
N ARG A 13 -6.42 5.08 0.15
CA ARG A 13 -5.82 4.03 0.97
C ARG A 13 -5.64 2.76 0.15
N VAL A 14 -4.42 2.23 0.09
CA VAL A 14 -3.98 1.17 -0.84
C VAL A 14 -3.18 0.05 -0.14
N ASP A 15 -3.48 -0.25 1.13
CA ASP A 15 -2.81 -1.30 1.91
C ASP A 15 -2.82 -2.66 1.20
N GLN A 16 -3.88 -2.96 0.44
CA GLN A 16 -4.05 -4.20 -0.31
C GLN A 16 -2.91 -4.46 -1.32
N LEU A 17 -2.26 -3.41 -1.84
CA LEU A 17 -1.10 -3.56 -2.73
C LEU A 17 0.13 -4.09 -1.98
N LEU A 18 0.31 -3.70 -0.72
CA LEU A 18 1.47 -4.09 0.09
C LEU A 18 1.30 -5.47 0.70
N THR A 19 0.06 -5.92 0.93
CA THR A 19 -0.26 -7.28 1.39
C THR A 19 -0.47 -8.26 0.23
N ALA A 20 -0.54 -7.77 -1.01
CA ALA A 20 -0.99 -8.54 -2.17
C ALA A 20 -2.33 -9.26 -1.92
N ASP A 21 -3.31 -8.53 -1.38
CA ASP A 21 -4.65 -9.05 -1.08
C ASP A 21 -5.49 -9.21 -2.34
N TRP A 22 -5.25 -10.34 -3.03
CA TRP A 22 -5.93 -10.71 -4.26
C TRP A 22 -7.41 -11.05 -4.06
N GLU A 23 -7.83 -11.42 -2.86
CA GLU A 23 -9.25 -11.69 -2.58
C GLU A 23 -10.05 -10.38 -2.65
N THR A 24 -9.54 -9.31 -2.03
CA THR A 24 -10.15 -7.99 -2.13
C THR A 24 -10.12 -7.46 -3.56
N PHE A 25 -9.00 -7.62 -4.29
CA PHE A 25 -8.94 -7.21 -5.70
C PHE A 25 -9.96 -7.95 -6.56
N ALA A 26 -10.08 -9.28 -6.41
CA ALA A 26 -11.05 -10.10 -7.14
C ALA A 26 -12.48 -9.58 -6.93
N LYS A 27 -12.85 -9.29 -5.68
CA LYS A 27 -14.18 -8.80 -5.32
C LYS A 27 -14.44 -7.37 -5.80
N VAL A 28 -13.52 -6.45 -5.55
CA VAL A 28 -13.75 -5.00 -5.72
C VAL A 28 -13.44 -4.52 -7.14
N VAL A 29 -12.33 -5.00 -7.73
CA VAL A 29 -11.86 -4.58 -9.05
C VAL A 29 -12.47 -5.46 -10.14
N PHE A 30 -12.43 -6.78 -9.95
CA PHE A 30 -12.89 -7.74 -10.97
C PHE A 30 -14.37 -8.14 -10.79
N LYS A 31 -15.01 -7.75 -9.68
CA LYS A 31 -16.42 -8.07 -9.37
C LYS A 31 -16.72 -9.57 -9.37
N ILE A 32 -15.75 -10.35 -8.88
CA ILE A 32 -15.86 -11.80 -8.73
C ILE A 32 -15.89 -12.12 -7.23
N GLU A 33 -17.04 -12.58 -6.74
CA GLU A 33 -17.21 -12.90 -5.31
C GLU A 33 -16.44 -14.17 -4.90
N ASP A 34 -16.39 -15.17 -5.79
CA ASP A 34 -15.71 -16.44 -5.54
C ASP A 34 -14.23 -16.36 -5.96
N PHE A 35 -13.36 -16.34 -4.96
CA PHE A 35 -11.91 -16.27 -5.17
C PHE A 35 -11.37 -17.51 -5.91
N ASN A 36 -11.93 -18.70 -5.68
CA ASN A 36 -11.48 -19.91 -6.37
C ASN A 36 -11.75 -19.82 -7.87
N LYS A 37 -12.89 -19.25 -8.25
CA LYS A 37 -13.23 -18.99 -9.65
C LYS A 37 -12.26 -17.99 -10.27
N PHE A 38 -11.92 -16.92 -9.54
CA PHE A 38 -10.92 -15.94 -10.00
C PHE A 38 -9.56 -16.61 -10.23
N GLN A 39 -9.06 -17.39 -9.27
CA GLN A 39 -7.79 -18.11 -9.39
C GLN A 39 -7.78 -19.05 -10.60
N LYS A 40 -8.87 -19.80 -10.80
CA LYS A 40 -9.03 -20.68 -11.95
C LYS A 40 -8.93 -19.92 -13.27
N MET A 41 -9.57 -18.76 -13.38
CA MET A 41 -9.50 -17.91 -14.58
C MET A 41 -8.07 -17.42 -14.88
N VAL A 42 -7.31 -17.09 -13.84
CA VAL A 42 -5.90 -16.65 -13.99
C VAL A 42 -5.01 -17.82 -14.42
N VAL A 43 -5.18 -18.99 -13.81
CA VAL A 43 -4.40 -20.21 -14.15
C VAL A 43 -4.71 -20.71 -15.56
N GLU A 44 -5.98 -20.65 -15.97
CA GLU A 44 -6.42 -21.04 -17.33
C GLU A 44 -6.06 -19.99 -18.40
N GLY A 45 -5.45 -18.87 -18.01
CA GLY A 45 -4.93 -17.86 -18.94
C GLY A 45 -5.99 -16.92 -19.52
N TYR A 46 -7.20 -16.89 -18.95
CA TYR A 46 -8.25 -15.93 -19.36
C TYR A 46 -7.92 -14.49 -18.97
N LEU A 47 -7.03 -14.30 -17.99
CA LEU A 47 -6.53 -13.00 -17.57
C LEU A 47 -5.00 -13.06 -17.51
N SER A 48 -4.34 -12.28 -18.37
CA SER A 48 -2.90 -12.13 -18.35
C SER A 48 -2.43 -11.29 -17.17
N LYS A 49 -1.18 -11.47 -16.76
CA LYS A 49 -0.57 -10.71 -15.67
C LYS A 49 -0.60 -9.19 -15.91
N SER A 50 -0.35 -8.76 -17.15
CA SER A 50 -0.41 -7.34 -17.54
C SER A 50 -1.83 -6.78 -17.42
N GLU A 51 -2.85 -7.51 -17.89
CA GLU A 51 -4.25 -7.07 -17.79
C GLU A 51 -4.70 -6.93 -16.34
N LEU A 52 -4.24 -7.82 -15.45
CA LEU A 52 -4.53 -7.70 -14.02
C LEU A 52 -3.97 -6.39 -13.45
N LEU A 53 -2.70 -6.10 -13.73
CA LEU A 53 -2.01 -4.91 -13.22
C LEU A 53 -2.61 -3.61 -13.78
N GLU A 54 -2.90 -3.58 -15.09
CA GLU A 54 -3.54 -2.43 -15.76
C GLU A 54 -4.93 -2.15 -15.19
N LYS A 55 -5.77 -3.19 -15.04
CA LYS A 55 -7.11 -3.02 -14.46
C LYS A 55 -7.07 -2.48 -13.03
N ILE A 56 -6.12 -2.93 -12.21
CA ILE A 56 -5.95 -2.39 -10.85
C ILE A 56 -5.50 -0.92 -10.91
N LEU A 57 -4.53 -0.59 -11.77
CA LEU A 57 -4.05 0.78 -11.94
C LEU A 57 -5.17 1.72 -12.37
N ASP A 58 -5.93 1.36 -13.41
CA ASP A 58 -7.06 2.16 -13.92
C ASP A 58 -8.15 2.35 -12.85
N TYR A 59 -8.44 1.29 -12.10
CA TYR A 59 -9.40 1.35 -11.00
C TYR A 59 -8.96 2.34 -9.92
N LEU A 60 -7.72 2.25 -9.47
CA LEU A 60 -7.18 3.13 -8.44
C LEU A 60 -7.05 4.58 -8.93
N GLU A 61 -6.67 4.79 -10.20
CA GLU A 61 -6.63 6.12 -10.79
C GLU A 61 -8.02 6.76 -10.81
N CYS A 62 -9.04 6.02 -11.25
CA CYS A 62 -10.41 6.48 -11.27
C CYS A 62 -10.86 6.94 -9.87
N TRP A 63 -10.56 6.15 -8.85
CA TRP A 63 -10.88 6.51 -7.46
C TRP A 63 -10.07 7.68 -6.94
N ALA A 64 -8.75 7.72 -7.18
CA ALA A 64 -7.88 8.82 -6.76
C ALA A 64 -8.39 10.15 -7.30
N ARG A 65 -8.77 10.20 -8.58
CA ARG A 65 -9.36 11.39 -9.22
C ARG A 65 -10.74 11.74 -8.65
N LYS A 66 -11.60 10.73 -8.44
CA LYS A 66 -12.95 10.91 -7.92
C LYS A 66 -12.97 11.52 -6.53
N ILE A 67 -12.04 11.10 -5.67
CA ILE A 67 -11.92 11.62 -4.31
C ILE A 67 -11.01 12.84 -4.20
N ASP A 68 -10.36 13.25 -5.29
CA ASP A 68 -9.36 14.34 -5.32
C ASP A 68 -8.23 14.11 -4.30
N ALA A 69 -7.65 12.91 -4.34
CA ALA A 69 -6.67 12.46 -3.35
C ALA A 69 -5.42 13.34 -3.34
N LEU A 70 -4.99 13.79 -2.16
CA LEU A 70 -3.76 14.56 -2.00
C LEU A 70 -2.50 13.68 -1.92
N TYR A 71 -2.66 12.42 -1.51
CA TYR A 71 -1.59 11.43 -1.42
C TYR A 71 -2.16 10.02 -1.42
N LEU A 72 -1.33 9.04 -1.75
CA LEU A 72 -1.63 7.61 -1.61
C LEU A 72 -1.17 7.16 -0.23
N PHE A 73 -1.92 6.31 0.46
CA PHE A 73 -1.58 5.91 1.83
C PHE A 73 -1.64 4.39 1.99
N ALA A 74 -0.63 3.79 2.62
CA ALA A 74 -0.63 2.39 2.98
C ALA A 74 0.01 2.15 4.34
N SER A 75 -0.51 1.16 5.07
CA SER A 75 0.17 0.61 6.24
C SER A 75 0.97 -0.61 5.81
N THR A 76 2.25 -0.66 6.15
CA THR A 76 3.05 -1.86 5.91
C THR A 76 2.69 -2.92 6.94
N PRO A 77 2.59 -4.20 6.55
CA PRO A 77 2.64 -5.33 7.48
C PRO A 77 3.92 -5.29 8.33
N ALA A 78 3.89 -5.92 9.51
CA ALA A 78 5.05 -5.93 10.42
C ALA A 78 6.31 -6.56 9.79
N LYS A 79 6.14 -7.59 8.97
CA LYS A 79 7.23 -8.30 8.26
C LYS A 79 7.29 -7.95 6.77
N PHE A 80 7.00 -6.71 6.44
CA PHE A 80 7.03 -6.27 5.05
C PHE A 80 8.46 -6.22 4.53
N GLU A 81 8.71 -6.92 3.43
CA GLU A 81 9.98 -6.90 2.71
C GLU A 81 9.73 -6.43 1.27
N TYR A 82 10.66 -5.62 0.75
CA TYR A 82 10.60 -5.16 -0.63
C TYR A 82 11.69 -5.87 -1.44
N GLU A 83 11.27 -6.76 -2.34
CA GLU A 83 12.14 -7.46 -3.26
C GLU A 83 12.36 -6.61 -4.52
N GLU A 84 13.56 -6.06 -4.70
CA GLU A 84 13.88 -5.22 -5.86
C GLU A 84 13.69 -5.93 -7.21
N ASN A 85 13.80 -7.27 -7.21
CA ASN A 85 13.69 -8.16 -8.38
C ASN A 85 12.57 -9.21 -8.19
N ALA A 86 11.36 -8.75 -7.88
CA ALA A 86 10.20 -9.63 -7.69
C ALA A 86 9.72 -10.35 -8.97
N GLU A 87 10.30 -10.05 -10.13
CA GLU A 87 10.03 -10.75 -11.40
C GLU A 87 10.58 -12.19 -11.40
N THR A 88 11.46 -12.56 -10.46
CA THR A 88 12.02 -13.91 -10.36
C THR A 88 11.00 -14.88 -9.71
N PRO A 89 10.58 -15.97 -10.41
CA PRO A 89 9.67 -16.94 -9.83
C PRO A 89 10.31 -17.60 -8.60
N SER A 90 9.68 -17.48 -7.44
CA SER A 90 9.98 -18.37 -6.32
C SER A 90 9.28 -19.68 -6.58
N GLN A 91 9.87 -20.79 -6.13
CA GLN A 91 9.40 -22.15 -6.39
C GLN A 91 8.00 -22.45 -5.79
N ASP A 92 7.42 -21.53 -5.00
CA ASP A 92 6.16 -21.70 -4.27
C ASP A 92 4.95 -20.98 -4.91
N MET A 93 5.01 -20.62 -6.18
CA MET A 93 3.98 -19.79 -6.81
C MET A 93 2.77 -20.63 -7.29
N LYS A 94 1.89 -21.02 -6.37
CA LYS A 94 0.68 -21.84 -6.66
C LYS A 94 -0.28 -21.26 -7.72
N PHE A 95 -0.21 -19.97 -8.07
CA PHE A 95 -1.24 -19.30 -8.91
C PHE A 95 -0.75 -18.25 -9.91
N ASN A 96 0.57 -18.05 -10.08
CA ASN A 96 1.16 -17.04 -10.97
C ASN A 96 0.65 -15.58 -10.78
N LEU A 97 0.16 -15.23 -9.58
CA LEU A 97 -0.30 -13.88 -9.27
C LEU A 97 0.87 -12.95 -8.92
N PRO A 98 0.84 -11.66 -9.32
CA PRO A 98 1.86 -10.70 -8.93
C PRO A 98 2.02 -10.56 -7.40
N ARG A 99 3.28 -10.44 -6.95
CA ARG A 99 3.60 -10.18 -5.54
C ARG A 99 3.40 -8.72 -5.15
N ALA A 100 3.47 -8.44 -3.86
CA ALA A 100 3.39 -7.09 -3.31
C ALA A 100 4.45 -6.14 -3.93
N SER A 101 5.70 -6.57 -4.05
CA SER A 101 6.75 -5.75 -4.67
C SER A 101 6.49 -5.48 -6.16
N GLU A 102 5.90 -6.43 -6.89
CA GLU A 102 5.48 -6.21 -8.28
C GLU A 102 4.30 -5.24 -8.38
N LEU A 103 3.33 -5.33 -7.46
CA LEU A 103 2.23 -4.38 -7.36
C LEU A 103 2.75 -2.97 -7.04
N ILE A 104 3.79 -2.84 -6.21
CA ILE A 104 4.43 -1.55 -5.96
C ILE A 104 5.04 -1.01 -7.25
N ASP A 105 5.84 -1.81 -7.94
CA ASP A 105 6.60 -1.39 -9.12
C ASP A 105 5.72 -1.08 -10.33
N LYS A 106 4.68 -1.86 -10.55
CA LYS A 106 3.84 -1.81 -11.76
C LYS A 106 2.50 -1.10 -11.54
N VAL A 107 2.06 -0.90 -10.30
CA VAL A 107 0.79 -0.23 -9.99
C VAL A 107 1.02 1.01 -9.13
N LEU A 108 1.55 0.87 -7.92
CA LEU A 108 1.63 1.98 -6.96
C LEU A 108 2.52 3.13 -7.46
N ILE A 109 3.73 2.81 -7.92
CA ILE A 109 4.70 3.79 -8.39
C ILE A 109 4.23 4.47 -9.68
N PRO A 110 3.76 3.75 -10.73
CA PRO A 110 3.18 4.38 -11.91
C PRO A 110 1.98 5.27 -11.59
N LEU A 111 1.11 4.85 -10.66
CA LEU A 111 -0.03 5.67 -10.22
C LEU A 111 0.43 6.98 -9.56
N ALA A 112 1.40 6.89 -8.63
CA ALA A 112 1.98 8.04 -7.95
C ALA A 112 2.61 9.03 -8.96
N ARG A 113 3.35 8.52 -9.95
CA ARG A 113 3.95 9.33 -11.02
C ARG A 113 2.90 10.01 -11.89
N LYS A 114 1.92 9.22 -12.38
CA LYS A 114 0.88 9.69 -13.29
C LYS A 114 0.02 10.79 -12.68
N LEU A 115 -0.24 10.71 -11.38
CA LEU A 115 -1.04 11.69 -10.64
C LEU A 115 -0.20 12.72 -9.88
N ASN A 116 1.13 12.62 -9.92
CA ASN A 116 2.06 13.43 -9.15
C ASN A 116 1.70 13.47 -7.64
N LEU A 117 1.35 12.31 -7.07
CA LEU A 117 0.95 12.17 -5.68
C LEU A 117 2.07 11.55 -4.85
N PRO A 118 2.36 12.06 -3.63
CA PRO A 118 3.27 11.41 -2.72
C PRO A 118 2.67 10.12 -2.16
N ILE A 119 3.53 9.20 -1.73
CA ILE A 119 3.15 7.93 -1.10
C ILE A 119 3.43 8.00 0.39
N GLY A 120 2.37 7.93 1.18
CA GLY A 120 2.37 7.81 2.63
C GLY A 120 2.49 6.35 3.08
N LEU A 121 3.48 6.05 3.91
CA LEU A 121 3.70 4.74 4.52
C LEU A 121 3.62 4.84 6.04
N LYS A 122 2.77 4.02 6.65
CA LYS A 122 2.72 3.80 8.09
C LYS A 122 3.36 2.45 8.42
N VAL A 123 4.46 2.46 9.16
CA VAL A 123 5.33 1.32 9.37
C VAL A 123 5.30 0.84 10.82
N GLY A 124 5.24 -0.48 11.01
CA GLY A 124 5.35 -1.13 12.33
C GLY A 124 4.03 -1.50 12.99
N ALA A 125 2.92 -1.58 12.25
CA ALA A 125 1.66 -2.09 12.78
C ALA A 125 1.66 -3.63 12.78
N CYS A 126 1.45 -4.25 13.94
CA CYS A 126 1.21 -5.69 14.05
C CYS A 126 -0.28 -5.92 14.30
N ARG A 127 -0.96 -6.62 13.39
CA ARG A 127 -2.42 -6.78 13.44
C ARG A 127 -2.82 -7.99 14.27
N GLY A 128 -3.90 -7.86 15.05
CA GLY A 128 -4.54 -9.01 15.72
C GLY A 128 -3.66 -9.70 16.77
N VAL A 129 -2.79 -8.94 17.44
CA VAL A 129 -1.98 -9.43 18.58
C VAL A 129 -2.87 -9.94 19.70
N ASN A 130 -4.01 -9.29 19.92
CA ASN A 130 -5.06 -9.77 20.80
C ASN A 130 -6.40 -9.90 20.04
N PRO A 131 -6.75 -11.10 19.56
CA PRO A 131 -7.99 -11.34 18.80
C PRO A 131 -9.27 -11.01 19.59
N ASP A 132 -9.24 -11.11 20.92
CA ASP A 132 -10.41 -10.85 21.77
C ASP A 132 -10.83 -9.37 21.74
N LEU A 133 -9.93 -8.48 21.31
CA LEU A 133 -10.18 -7.05 21.14
C LEU A 133 -10.60 -6.69 19.70
N ALA A 134 -10.71 -7.65 18.79
CA ALA A 134 -11.17 -7.40 17.42
C ALA A 134 -12.56 -6.72 17.32
N PRO A 135 -13.57 -7.03 18.17
CA PRO A 135 -14.90 -6.39 18.07
C PRO A 135 -14.91 -4.88 18.24
N CYS A 136 -13.88 -4.30 18.88
CA CYS A 136 -13.73 -2.85 19.01
C CYS A 136 -12.66 -2.25 18.07
N ASN A 137 -12.27 -2.98 17.01
CA ASN A 137 -11.13 -2.65 16.15
C ASN A 137 -9.84 -2.40 16.94
N GLY A 138 -9.70 -3.08 18.09
CA GLY A 138 -8.53 -3.05 18.95
C GLY A 138 -7.67 -4.31 18.79
N GLY A 139 -6.63 -4.43 19.61
CA GLY A 139 -5.77 -5.62 19.62
C GLY A 139 -4.62 -5.59 18.62
N ASP A 140 -4.39 -4.45 17.97
CA ASP A 140 -3.16 -4.23 17.20
C ASP A 140 -2.01 -3.86 18.13
N GLY A 141 -0.84 -4.43 17.86
CA GLY A 141 0.42 -4.08 18.51
C GLY A 141 1.34 -3.26 17.61
N VAL A 142 2.55 -3.03 18.13
CA VAL A 142 3.62 -2.30 17.43
C VAL A 142 4.87 -3.17 17.43
N GLU A 143 5.53 -3.24 16.27
CA GLU A 143 6.79 -3.97 16.11
C GLU A 143 7.89 -3.07 15.55
N VAL A 144 9.13 -3.41 15.90
CA VAL A 144 10.33 -2.79 15.33
C VAL A 144 10.57 -3.41 13.96
N VAL A 145 10.68 -2.58 12.93
CA VAL A 145 10.77 -3.03 11.53
C VAL A 145 12.18 -2.76 10.97
N ASP A 146 12.70 -3.66 10.13
CA ASP A 146 13.93 -3.37 9.35
C ASP A 146 13.63 -2.25 8.35
N THR A 147 14.37 -1.16 8.42
CA THR A 147 14.14 0.03 7.60
C THR A 147 14.80 -0.04 6.22
N LYS A 148 15.55 -1.10 5.89
CA LYS A 148 16.23 -1.27 4.59
C LYS A 148 15.29 -1.18 3.39
N PHE A 149 14.07 -1.68 3.49
CA PHE A 149 13.11 -1.64 2.38
C PHE A 149 12.83 -0.21 1.91
N LEU A 150 12.83 0.76 2.84
CA LEU A 150 12.66 2.18 2.52
C LEU A 150 13.88 2.75 1.79
N GLN A 151 15.08 2.33 2.16
CA GLN A 151 16.29 2.72 1.42
C GLN A 151 16.20 2.25 -0.03
N SER A 152 15.81 0.99 -0.24
CA SER A 152 15.63 0.41 -1.57
C SER A 152 14.58 1.18 -2.38
N LEU A 153 13.41 1.47 -1.80
CA LEU A 153 12.37 2.25 -2.46
C LEU A 153 12.84 3.67 -2.80
N CYS A 154 13.48 4.37 -1.85
CA CYS A 154 13.93 5.75 -2.07
C CYS A 154 15.04 5.84 -3.13
N ARG A 155 15.95 4.85 -3.17
CA ARG A 155 17.02 4.76 -4.19
C ARG A 155 16.46 4.42 -5.57
N LYS A 156 15.55 3.44 -5.65
CA LYS A 156 14.98 2.97 -6.91
C LYS A 156 14.01 3.97 -7.53
N PHE A 157 13.29 4.74 -6.70
CA PHE A 157 12.25 5.68 -7.12
C PHE A 157 12.53 7.10 -6.61
N ALA A 158 13.68 7.66 -7.01
CA ALA A 158 14.12 9.00 -6.60
C ALA A 158 13.16 10.13 -7.03
N ASP A 159 12.35 9.90 -8.08
CA ASP A 159 11.37 10.84 -8.61
C ASP A 159 10.04 10.84 -7.83
N VAL A 160 9.79 9.83 -7.00
CA VAL A 160 8.57 9.70 -6.20
C VAL A 160 8.82 10.15 -4.78
N LYS A 161 7.90 10.97 -4.25
CA LYS A 161 7.97 11.47 -2.86
C LYS A 161 7.35 10.47 -1.89
N PHE A 162 8.08 10.13 -0.84
CA PHE A 162 7.63 9.25 0.23
C PHE A 162 7.44 10.05 1.53
N LEU A 163 6.30 9.84 2.18
CA LEU A 163 5.97 10.36 3.50
C LEU A 163 5.89 9.18 4.47
N VAL A 164 6.74 9.10 5.49
CA VAL A 164 6.82 7.89 6.32
C VAL A 164 6.63 8.18 7.80
N THR A 165 5.83 7.36 8.46
CA THR A 165 5.63 7.39 9.91
C THR A 165 5.86 6.01 10.48
N PHE A 166 6.56 5.95 11.61
CA PHE A 166 6.87 4.73 12.33
C PHE A 166 6.16 4.71 13.66
N LEU A 167 5.53 3.58 13.98
CA LEU A 167 4.86 3.37 15.26
C LEU A 167 5.86 3.03 16.37
N ALA A 168 6.92 2.28 16.06
CA ALA A 168 7.94 1.92 17.03
C ALA A 168 8.87 3.10 17.34
N ARG A 169 9.00 3.43 18.63
CA ARG A 169 9.88 4.50 19.11
C ARG A 169 11.35 4.26 18.76
N SER A 170 11.81 3.02 18.82
CA SER A 170 13.20 2.63 18.50
C SER A 170 13.57 2.92 17.05
N ASN A 171 12.63 2.80 16.10
CA ASN A 171 12.90 3.08 14.69
C ASN A 171 13.09 4.58 14.40
N GLN A 172 12.59 5.49 15.25
CA GLN A 172 12.65 6.93 15.00
C GLN A 172 14.08 7.47 14.82
N HIS A 173 15.06 6.86 15.48
CA HIS A 173 16.48 7.26 15.35
C HIS A 173 17.06 6.93 13.99
N GLU A 174 16.82 5.72 13.46
CA GLU A 174 17.27 5.32 12.11
C GLU A 174 16.65 6.21 11.03
N VAL A 175 15.43 6.67 11.27
CA VAL A 175 14.67 7.47 10.30
C VAL A 175 15.25 8.87 10.10
N ASN A 176 15.88 9.43 11.12
CA ASN A 176 16.58 10.70 10.97
C ASN A 176 17.78 10.60 10.03
N LEU A 177 18.39 9.41 9.87
CA LEU A 177 19.47 9.20 8.90
C LEU A 177 18.94 9.25 7.46
N TYR A 178 17.68 8.88 7.24
CA TYR A 178 17.09 8.92 5.90
C TYR A 178 16.69 10.32 5.42
N ARG A 179 16.90 11.37 6.23
CA ARG A 179 16.81 12.76 5.77
C ARG A 179 17.79 13.11 4.64
N ALA A 180 18.81 12.27 4.42
CA ALA A 180 19.72 12.37 3.29
C ALA A 180 19.01 12.14 1.93
N TYR A 181 17.88 11.43 1.92
CA TYR A 181 17.06 11.24 0.72
C TYR A 181 16.11 12.43 0.56
N GLU A 182 16.32 13.25 -0.48
CA GLU A 182 15.49 14.45 -0.72
C GLU A 182 14.01 14.11 -0.97
N ASN A 183 13.76 12.91 -1.50
CA ASN A 183 12.44 12.39 -1.81
C ASN A 183 11.74 11.74 -0.59
N LEU A 184 12.37 11.69 0.58
CA LEU A 184 11.79 11.12 1.80
C LEU A 184 11.54 12.19 2.86
N ARG A 185 10.33 12.22 3.42
CA ARG A 185 9.99 13.01 4.60
C ARG A 185 9.41 12.13 5.69
N SER A 186 10.02 12.15 6.86
CA SER A 186 9.40 11.52 8.04
C SER A 186 8.39 12.46 8.67
N ILE A 187 7.23 11.91 9.01
CA ILE A 187 6.13 12.64 9.66
C ILE A 187 5.93 12.01 11.05
N GLN A 188 5.93 12.84 12.10
CA GLN A 188 5.55 12.38 13.44
C GLN A 188 4.03 12.18 13.53
N GLU A 189 3.60 11.21 14.34
CA GLU A 189 2.24 10.59 14.39
C GLU A 189 1.05 11.56 14.31
N ASN A 190 1.22 12.82 14.75
CA ASN A 190 0.14 13.80 14.80
C ASN A 190 -0.26 14.42 13.45
N MET A 191 0.55 14.32 12.39
CA MET A 191 0.23 15.01 11.12
C MET A 191 -0.55 14.17 10.10
N LEU A 192 -0.43 12.83 10.11
CA LEU A 192 -1.26 11.98 9.25
C LEU A 192 -2.72 11.89 9.73
N SER A 193 -2.96 12.24 11.00
CA SER A 193 -4.30 12.27 11.61
C SER A 193 -5.06 13.57 11.35
N MET A 194 -4.49 14.57 10.67
CA MET A 194 -5.19 15.82 10.39
C MET A 194 -6.27 15.60 9.31
N TYR A 195 -7.50 15.30 9.76
CA TYR A 195 -8.76 15.42 9.01
C TYR A 195 -8.77 14.81 7.60
N ILE A 196 -8.08 13.67 7.42
CA ILE A 196 -8.04 12.99 6.13
C ILE A 196 -8.94 11.76 6.14
N LYS A 197 -9.97 11.77 5.28
CA LYS A 197 -10.83 10.61 5.08
C LYS A 197 -10.14 9.67 4.09
N ALA A 198 -9.58 8.59 4.62
CA ALA A 198 -9.02 7.50 3.84
C ALA A 198 -10.17 6.68 3.21
N CYS A 199 -10.30 6.70 1.88
CA CYS A 199 -11.19 5.79 1.19
C CYS A 199 -10.49 4.43 1.09
N VAL A 200 -10.97 3.44 1.84
CA VAL A 200 -10.44 2.07 1.82
C VAL A 200 -11.11 1.33 0.67
N LEU A 201 -10.36 0.47 -0.01
CA LEU A 201 -10.96 -0.60 -0.81
C LEU A 201 -11.68 -1.54 0.17
N SER A 202 -12.97 -1.31 0.41
CA SER A 202 -13.85 -2.15 1.21
C SER A 202 -15.09 -2.49 0.42
#